data_AF-A0A2G6EKT9-F1
#
_entry.id   AF-A0A2G6EKT9-F1
#
_cell.length_a   1.000
_cell.length_b   1.000
_cell.length_c   1.000
_cell.angle_alpha   90.00
_cell.angle_beta   90.00
_cell.angle_gamma   90.00
#
_symmetry.space_group_name_H-M   'P 1'
#
loop_
_entity.id
_entity.type
_entity.pdbx_description
1 polymer ?
#
loop_
_entity_poly.entity_id
_entity_poly.type
_entity_poly.pdbx_seq_one_letter_code
_entity_poly.pdbx_strand_id
1 'polypeptide(L)'
;MKQNRKDKSIGLRLLSSISAFMLIGTIIYIIVAGLSIFSGMLIVGAILGLGGPAAVTGEGVMDIISGFFTALFEGITEIFVVISDFFASMFSG
;
A
#
# COMPACT_ATOMS: atom_id res chain seq x y z
N MET A 1 -21.32 -2.87 -3.31
CA MET A 1 -21.17 -2.28 -4.67
C MET A 1 -19.83 -2.72 -5.26
N LYS A 2 -19.77 -3.13 -6.55
CA LYS A 2 -18.50 -3.49 -7.23
C LYS A 2 -17.70 -2.21 -7.46
N GLN A 3 -16.67 -1.98 -6.64
CA GLN A 3 -15.75 -0.85 -6.81
C GLN A 3 -14.93 -1.07 -8.10
N ASN A 4 -15.18 -0.23 -9.09
CA ASN A 4 -14.59 -0.35 -10.42
C ASN A 4 -13.16 0.20 -10.37
N ARG A 5 -12.15 -0.64 -10.67
CA ARG A 5 -10.71 -0.30 -10.62
C ARG A 5 -10.32 0.96 -11.42
N LYS A 6 -11.18 1.39 -12.36
CA LYS A 6 -10.95 2.55 -13.24
C LYS A 6 -11.30 3.91 -12.62
N ASP A 7 -12.03 3.96 -11.50
CA ASP A 7 -12.47 5.22 -10.86
C ASP A 7 -11.59 5.65 -9.68
N LYS A 8 -10.58 4.86 -9.32
CA LYS A 8 -9.63 5.24 -8.27
C LYS A 8 -8.75 6.36 -8.81
N SER A 9 -8.80 7.54 -8.17
CA SER A 9 -7.92 8.64 -8.54
C SER A 9 -6.46 8.18 -8.49
N ILE A 10 -5.63 8.71 -9.41
CA ILE A 10 -4.18 8.41 -9.45
C ILE A 10 -3.54 8.61 -8.06
N GLY A 11 -4.01 9.61 -7.32
CA GLY A 11 -3.58 9.87 -5.95
C GLY A 11 -3.87 8.73 -4.97
N LEU A 12 -5.03 8.07 -5.05
CA LEU A 12 -5.36 6.93 -4.20
C LEU A 12 -4.51 5.70 -4.52
N ARG A 13 -4.17 5.49 -5.80
CA ARG A 13 -3.27 4.40 -6.23
C ARG A 13 -1.85 4.61 -5.73
N LEU A 14 -1.32 5.81 -5.95
CA LEU A 14 0.00 6.22 -5.44
C LEU A 14 0.06 6.12 -3.91
N LEU A 15 -0.98 6.59 -3.22
CA LEU A 15 -1.05 6.50 -1.76
C LEU A 15 -0.99 5.05 -1.31
N SER A 16 -1.77 4.14 -1.93
CA SER A 16 -1.72 2.71 -1.60
C SER A 16 -0.37 2.06 -1.91
N SER A 17 0.29 2.45 -3.00
CA SER A 17 1.61 1.92 -3.35
C SER A 17 2.71 2.39 -2.39
N ILE A 18 2.75 3.68 -2.07
CA ILE A 18 3.72 4.26 -1.12
C ILE A 18 3.49 3.69 0.28
N SER A 19 2.24 3.63 0.74
CA SER A 19 1.93 3.08 2.06
C SER A 19 2.20 1.57 2.17
N ALA A 20 1.94 0.79 1.11
CA ALA A 20 2.33 -0.61 1.06
C ALA A 20 3.86 -0.79 1.10
N PHE A 21 4.61 0.00 0.32
CA PHE A 21 6.07 -0.02 0.35
C PHE A 21 6.63 0.33 1.73
N MET A 22 6.08 1.39 2.33
CA MET A 22 6.44 1.86 3.66
C MET A 22 6.12 0.82 4.73
N LEU A 23 4.97 0.14 4.64
CA LEU A 23 4.59 -0.95 5.54
C LEU A 23 5.61 -2.09 5.46
N ILE A 24 5.91 -2.58 4.25
CA ILE A 24 6.84 -3.69 4.03
C ILE A 24 8.25 -3.32 4.48
N GLY A 25 8.73 -2.14 4.08
CA GLY A 25 10.05 -1.63 4.47
C GLY A 25 10.17 -1.49 5.99
N THR A 26 9.12 -1.03 6.66
CA THR A 26 9.12 -0.91 8.12
C THR A 26 9.11 -2.27 8.81
N ILE A 27 8.36 -3.25 8.30
CA ILE A 27 8.38 -4.62 8.81
C ILE A 27 9.79 -5.22 8.71
N ILE A 28 10.45 -5.07 7.56
CA ILE A 28 11.84 -5.53 7.38
C ILE A 28 12.78 -4.83 8.36
N TYR A 29 12.65 -3.50 8.50
CA TYR A 29 13.47 -2.74 9.45
C TYR A 29 13.29 -3.23 10.89
N ILE A 30 12.06 -3.50 11.33
CA ILE A 30 11.79 -4.02 12.67
C ILE A 30 12.44 -5.38 12.90
N ILE A 31 12.44 -6.26 11.89
CA ILE A 31 13.08 -7.57 11.98
C ILE A 31 14.59 -7.43 12.20
N VAL A 32 15.24 -6.44 11.58
CA VAL A 32 16.70 -6.27 11.61
C VAL A 32 17.17 -5.41 12.79
N ALA A 33 16.54 -4.25 13.00
CA ALA A 33 16.97 -3.22 13.95
C ALA A 33 16.13 -3.20 15.24
N GLY A 34 15.04 -3.97 15.30
CA GLY A 34 14.11 -3.99 16.43
C GLY A 34 13.05 -2.88 16.37
N LEU A 35 12.17 -2.88 17.36
CA LEU A 35 11.06 -1.91 17.45
C LEU A 35 11.56 -0.57 18.00
N SER A 36 11.36 0.51 17.24
CA SER A 36 11.68 1.88 17.65
C SER A 36 10.44 2.77 17.54
N ILE A 37 10.46 3.94 18.18
CA ILE A 37 9.37 4.94 18.07
C ILE A 37 9.18 5.35 16.60
N PHE A 38 10.26 5.52 15.84
CA PHE A 38 10.19 5.80 14.41
C PHE A 38 9.48 4.68 13.65
N SER A 39 9.84 3.41 13.89
CA SER A 39 9.15 2.26 13.27
C SER A 39 7.65 2.23 13.61
N GLY A 40 7.30 2.59 14.85
CA GLY A 40 5.90 2.69 15.28
C GLY A 40 5.12 3.74 14.50
N MET A 41 5.69 4.93 14.33
CA MET A 41 5.07 6.00 13.53
C MET A 41 4.89 5.59 12.06
N LEU A 42 5.89 4.92 11.48
CA LEU A 42 5.82 4.45 10.10
C LEU A 42 4.73 3.38 9.91
N ILE A 43 4.59 2.44 10.85
CA ILE A 43 3.50 1.44 10.81
C ILE A 43 2.14 2.12 10.89
N VAL A 44 1.93 3.02 11.86
CA VAL A 44 0.62 3.68 12.03
C VAL A 44 0.28 4.50 10.79
N GLY A 45 1.24 5.25 10.25
CA GLY A 45 1.07 6.01 9.01
C GLY A 45 0.73 5.12 7.81
N ALA A 46 1.40 3.98 7.67
CA ALA A 46 1.13 3.03 6.59
C ALA A 46 -0.24 2.36 6.73
N ILE A 47 -0.64 1.97 7.94
CA ILE A 47 -1.97 1.39 8.21
C ILE A 47 -3.07 2.41 7.88
N LEU A 48 -2.91 3.67 8.29
CA LEU A 48 -3.85 4.74 7.99
C LEU A 48 -3.84 5.13 6.50
N GLY A 49 -2.70 5.07 5.82
CA GLY A 49 -2.61 5.34 4.37
C GLY A 49 -3.36 4.29 3.54
N LEU A 50 -3.26 3.02 3.94
CA LEU A 50 -3.95 1.90 3.28
C LEU A 50 -5.43 1.79 3.68
N GLY A 51 -5.70 1.90 4.98
CA GLY A 51 -7.02 1.65 5.56
C GLY A 51 -7.86 2.89 5.77
N GLY A 52 -7.26 4.08 5.80
CA GLY A 52 -7.97 5.35 6.02
C GLY A 52 -9.05 5.62 4.98
N PRO A 53 -8.75 5.52 3.66
CA PRO A 53 -9.80 5.65 2.64
C PRO A 53 -10.91 4.62 2.81
N ALA A 54 -10.55 3.35 3.08
CA ALA A 54 -11.52 2.28 3.30
C ALA A 54 -12.38 2.51 4.55
N ALA A 55 -11.82 3.11 5.61
CA ALA A 55 -12.52 3.45 6.85
C ALA A 55 -13.52 4.60 6.67
N VAL A 56 -13.26 5.53 5.74
CA VAL A 56 -14.18 6.64 5.44
C VAL A 56 -15.31 6.19 4.50
N THR A 57 -15.03 5.23 3.59
CA THR A 57 -16.00 4.79 2.58
C THR A 57 -16.74 3.49 2.93
N GLY A 58 -16.28 2.75 3.93
CA GLY A 58 -16.83 1.44 4.29
C GLY A 58 -18.07 1.56 5.17
N GLU A 59 -19.10 0.77 4.87
CA GLU A 59 -20.35 0.74 5.65
C GLU A 59 -20.28 -0.24 6.84
N GLY A 60 -19.29 -1.15 6.85
CA GLY A 60 -19.06 -2.08 7.94
C GLY A 60 -17.58 -2.44 8.15
N VAL A 61 -17.27 -2.98 9.32
CA VAL A 61 -15.89 -3.34 9.72
C VAL A 61 -15.22 -4.29 8.72
N MET A 62 -15.96 -5.26 8.20
CA MET A 62 -15.43 -6.21 7.21
C MET A 62 -15.12 -5.55 5.85
N ASP A 63 -15.87 -4.51 5.46
CA ASP A 63 -15.60 -3.75 4.24
C ASP A 63 -14.33 -2.92 4.39
N ILE A 64 -14.09 -2.37 5.58
CA ILE A 64 -12.87 -1.63 5.89
C ILE A 64 -11.65 -2.56 5.83
N ILE A 65 -11.74 -3.74 6.46
CA ILE A 65 -10.64 -4.72 6.48
C ILE A 65 -10.35 -5.24 5.07
N SER A 66 -11.39 -5.62 4.32
CA SER A 66 -11.21 -6.09 2.95
C SER A 66 -10.68 -4.99 2.02
N GLY A 67 -11.12 -3.75 2.20
CA GLY A 67 -10.59 -2.57 1.51
C GLY A 67 -9.11 -2.31 1.81
N PHE A 68 -8.71 -2.44 3.08
CA PHE A 68 -7.30 -2.34 3.49
C PHE A 68 -6.43 -3.37 2.77
N PHE A 69 -6.81 -4.66 2.81
CA PHE A 69 -6.04 -5.71 2.14
C PHE A 69 -6.03 -5.53 0.62
N THR A 70 -7.14 -5.10 0.03
CA THR A 70 -7.21 -4.79 -1.40
C THR A 70 -6.21 -3.68 -1.76
N ALA A 71 -6.18 -2.58 -0.99
CA ALA A 71 -5.22 -1.50 -1.18
C ALA A 71 -3.77 -1.97 -0.99
N LEU A 72 -3.51 -2.84 -0.01
CA LEU A 72 -2.19 -3.42 0.22
C LEU A 72 -1.73 -4.25 -0.98
N PHE A 73 -2.55 -5.18 -1.45
CA PHE A 73 -2.21 -6.02 -2.60
C PHE A 73 -2.05 -5.21 -3.89
N GLU A 74 -2.92 -4.22 -4.12
CA GLU A 74 -2.77 -3.30 -5.25
C GLU A 74 -1.42 -2.56 -5.19
N GLY A 75 -1.10 -1.99 -4.02
CA GLY A 75 0.18 -1.31 -3.81
C GLY A 75 1.39 -2.20 -4.08
N ILE A 76 1.36 -3.45 -3.63
CA ILE A 76 2.40 -4.46 -3.90
C ILE A 76 2.51 -4.75 -5.39
N THR A 77 1.40 -5.01 -6.06
CA THR A 77 1.42 -5.31 -7.51
C THR A 77 1.95 -4.13 -8.32
N GLU A 78 1.63 -2.90 -7.93
CA GLU A 78 2.10 -1.69 -8.59
C GLU A 78 3.61 -1.51 -8.45
N ILE A 79 4.19 -1.85 -7.28
CA ILE A 79 5.64 -1.89 -7.09
C ILE A 79 6.29 -2.88 -8.06
N PHE A 80 5.74 -4.10 -8.18
CA PHE A 80 6.29 -5.11 -9.09
C PHE A 80 6.21 -4.69 -10.56
N VAL A 81 5.12 -4.05 -10.98
CA VAL A 81 4.96 -3.53 -12.35
C VAL A 81 6.02 -2.46 -12.64
N VAL A 82 6.21 -1.50 -11.75
CA VAL A 82 7.23 -0.45 -11.93
C VAL A 82 8.64 -1.05 -11.99
N ILE A 83 8.94 -2.05 -11.15
CA ILE A 83 10.23 -2.74 -11.16
C ILE A 83 10.40 -3.52 -12.48
N SER A 84 9.40 -4.27 -12.92
CA SER A 84 9.48 -5.04 -14.17
C SER A 84 9.65 -4.14 -15.38
N ASP A 85 8.93 -3.02 -15.43
CA ASP A 85 9.03 -2.04 -16.53
C ASP A 85 10.41 -1.38 -16.55
N PHE A 86 10.98 -1.08 -15.38
CA PHE A 86 12.34 -0.55 -15.28
C PHE A 86 13.37 -1.54 -15.85
N PHE A 87 13.33 -2.81 -15.44
CA PHE A 87 14.25 -3.81 -15.99
C PHE A 87 14.02 -4.06 -17.48
N ALA A 88 12.76 -4.13 -17.92
CA ALA A 88 12.44 -4.26 -19.34
C ALA A 88 13.05 -3.11 -20.16
N SER A 89 13.01 -1.87 -19.64
CA SER A 89 13.62 -0.70 -20.29
C SER A 89 15.14 -0.79 -20.40
N MET A 90 15.81 -1.44 -19.43
CA MET A 90 17.26 -1.64 -19.44
C MET A 90 17.73 -2.72 -20.41
N PHE A 91 16.93 -3.75 -20.65
CA PHE A 91 17.23 -4.83 -21.61
C PHE A 91 16.71 -4.56 -23.03
N SER A 92 15.96 -3.47 -23.22
CA SER A 92 15.48 -3.00 -24.52
C SER A 92 16.28 -1.81 -25.08
N GLY A 93 17.35 -1.41 -24.38
CA GLY A 93 18.46 -0.61 -24.94
C GLY A 93 19.52 -1.51 -25.58
#